data_AF-A0A918ELE7-F1
#
_entry.id   AF-A0A918ELE7-F1
#
_cell.length_a   1.000
_cell.length_b   1.000
_cell.length_c   1.000
_cell.angle_alpha   90.00
_cell.angle_beta   90.00
_cell.angle_gamma   90.00
#
_symmetry.space_group_name_H-M   'P 1'
#
loop_
_entity.id
_entity.type
_entity.pdbx_description
1 polymer ?
#
loop_
_entity_poly.entity_id
_entity_poly.type
_entity_poly.pdbx_seq_one_letter_code
_entity_poly.pdbx_strand_id
1 'polypeptide(L)'
;MALLADHEWNCHCRWSEPSLAWADMTTEPTRHSTPPVELPLRWEREPDPAGACPDCAELVAARSRARARGDRSAVSDCNVLLRRHRQGHR
;
A
#
# COMPACT_ATOMS: atom_id res chain seq x y z
N MET A 1 -27.75 20.39 19.06
CA MET A 1 -26.45 20.91 18.60
C MET A 1 -25.41 19.85 18.91
N ALA A 2 -25.18 18.96 17.94
CA ALA A 2 -24.22 17.88 18.05
C ALA A 2 -22.81 18.47 17.97
N LEU A 3 -22.09 18.45 19.09
CA LEU A 3 -20.64 18.66 19.08
C LEU A 3 -20.02 17.35 18.61
N LEU A 4 -19.30 17.47 17.50
CA LEU A 4 -18.62 16.40 16.80
C LEU A 4 -17.72 15.65 17.79
N ALA A 5 -17.89 14.33 17.83
CA ALA A 5 -16.93 13.43 18.44
C ALA A 5 -15.58 13.68 17.77
N ASP A 6 -14.61 14.12 18.57
CA ASP A 6 -13.21 14.09 18.21
C ASP A 6 -12.87 12.65 17.79
N HIS A 7 -12.65 12.47 16.50
CA HIS A 7 -12.03 11.28 15.95
C HIS A 7 -10.57 11.28 16.43
N GLU A 8 -10.36 10.90 17.69
CA GLU A 8 -9.08 10.44 18.23
C GLU A 8 -8.67 9.22 17.42
N TRP A 9 -7.91 9.47 16.35
CA TRP A 9 -7.02 8.48 15.78
C TRP A 9 -5.97 8.13 16.84
N ASN A 10 -6.33 7.18 17.72
CA ASN A 10 -5.43 6.50 18.63
C ASN A 10 -4.44 5.63 17.82
N CYS A 11 -3.53 6.28 17.10
CA CYS A 11 -2.27 5.67 16.72
C CYS A 11 -1.46 5.50 18.01
N HIS A 12 -1.58 4.33 18.61
CA HIS A 12 -0.85 3.86 19.79
C HIS A 12 0.65 3.67 19.52
N CYS A 13 1.29 4.61 18.83
CA CYS A 13 2.74 4.76 18.81
C CYS A 13 3.10 5.83 19.85
N ARG A 14 2.80 5.54 21.13
CA ARG A 14 3.45 6.25 22.24
C ARG A 14 4.92 5.84 22.17
N TRP A 15 5.72 6.67 21.53
CA TRP A 15 7.18 6.57 21.53
C TRP A 15 7.63 6.69 23.00
N SER A 16 7.80 5.54 23.65
CA SER A 16 8.41 5.47 24.97
C SER A 16 9.83 6.04 24.90
N GLU A 17 10.20 6.85 25.90
CA GLU A 17 11.57 7.32 26.07
C GLU A 17 12.53 6.10 26.13
N PRO A 18 13.60 6.08 25.32
CA PRO A 18 14.37 4.87 25.16
C PRO A 18 15.37 4.73 26.32
N SER A 19 15.18 3.70 27.15
CA SER A 19 16.06 3.30 28.27
C SER A 19 17.51 3.13 27.85
N LEU A 20 18.49 3.70 28.58
CA LEU A 20 19.94 3.77 28.26
C LEU A 20 20.63 2.46 27.81
N ALA A 21 19.98 1.30 27.93
CA ALA A 21 20.46 0.00 27.44
C ALA A 21 20.57 -0.14 25.90
N TRP A 22 19.95 0.74 25.09
CA TRP A 22 20.09 0.70 23.61
C TRP A 22 21.37 1.38 23.08
N ALA A 23 22.04 2.20 23.89
CA ALA A 23 23.20 2.97 23.45
C ALA A 23 24.40 2.07 23.07
N ASP A 24 24.58 0.96 23.78
CA ASP A 24 25.68 -0.01 23.59
C ASP A 24 25.42 -1.03 22.47
N MET A 25 24.29 -0.95 21.76
CA MET A 25 23.92 -1.87 20.67
C MET A 25 24.10 -1.25 19.28
N THR A 26 24.89 -0.19 19.18
CA THR A 26 25.22 0.44 17.91
C THR A 26 26.38 -0.31 17.26
N THR A 27 26.05 -1.39 16.55
CA THR A 27 27.02 -2.04 15.66
C THR A 27 27.44 -1.05 14.58
N GLU A 28 28.72 -1.07 14.18
CA GLU A 28 29.21 -0.26 13.06
C GLU A 28 28.32 -0.47 11.82
N PRO A 29 27.74 0.61 11.23
CA PRO A 29 26.83 0.47 10.11
C PRO A 29 27.55 -0.17 8.93
N THR A 30 27.08 -1.36 8.56
CA THR A 30 27.66 -2.10 7.43
C THR A 30 27.47 -1.28 6.15
N ARG A 31 28.57 -0.99 5.46
CA ARG A 31 28.53 -0.26 4.19
C ARG A 31 28.15 -1.21 3.06
N HIS A 32 26.87 -1.21 2.68
CA HIS A 32 26.37 -1.92 1.50
C HIS A 32 26.71 -1.15 0.22
N SER A 33 28.00 -1.17 -0.18
CA SER A 33 28.48 -0.46 -1.38
C SER A 33 28.56 -1.38 -2.61
N THR A 34 27.64 -2.33 -2.74
CA THR A 34 27.51 -3.14 -3.97
C THR A 34 26.97 -2.24 -5.10
N PRO A 35 27.46 -2.38 -6.35
CA PRO A 35 26.86 -1.70 -7.49
C PRO A 35 25.35 -1.97 -7.55
N PRO A 36 24.53 -0.99 -7.96
CA PRO A 36 23.08 -1.19 -8.10
C PRO A 36 22.77 -2.39 -8.99
N VAL A 37 21.84 -3.22 -8.56
CA VAL A 37 21.30 -4.28 -9.42
C VAL A 37 20.35 -3.62 -10.41
N GLU A 38 20.68 -3.70 -11.69
CA GLU A 38 19.79 -3.25 -12.77
C GLU A 38 18.61 -4.23 -12.90
N LEU A 39 17.41 -3.76 -12.56
CA LEU A 39 16.18 -4.53 -12.69
C LEU A 39 15.48 -4.15 -14.00
N PRO A 40 14.94 -5.13 -14.76
CA PRO A 40 14.18 -4.82 -15.95
C PRO A 40 12.93 -4.01 -15.59
N LEU A 41 12.71 -2.91 -16.30
CA LEU A 41 11.51 -2.09 -16.15
C LEU A 41 10.28 -2.88 -16.64
N ARG A 42 9.38 -3.23 -15.73
CA ARG A 42 8.10 -3.86 -16.07
C ARG A 42 7.05 -2.80 -16.37
N TRP A 43 6.84 -2.52 -17.65
CA TRP A 43 5.78 -1.64 -18.16
C TRP A 43 4.42 -2.35 -18.27
N GLU A 44 4.10 -3.22 -17.32
CA GLU A 44 2.86 -4.00 -17.38
C GLU A 44 1.65 -3.06 -17.38
N ARG A 45 0.81 -3.20 -18.41
CA ARG A 45 -0.43 -2.45 -18.50
C ARG A 45 -1.30 -2.74 -17.28
N GLU A 46 -2.06 -1.73 -16.91
CA GLU A 46 -3.12 -1.88 -15.92
C GLU A 46 -4.09 -3.01 -16.31
N PRO A 47 -4.47 -3.90 -15.38
CA PRO A 47 -5.35 -5.01 -15.69
C PRO A 47 -6.77 -4.56 -16.04
N ASP A 48 -7.34 -5.19 -17.06
CA ASP A 48 -8.75 -5.08 -17.42
C ASP A 48 -9.63 -5.90 -16.44
N PRO A 49 -10.94 -5.62 -16.32
CA PRO A 49 -11.88 -6.53 -15.65
C PRO A 49 -12.03 -7.82 -16.47
N ALA A 50 -12.51 -8.89 -15.85
CA ALA A 50 -12.84 -10.11 -16.58
C ALA A 50 -14.34 -10.25 -16.78
N GLY A 51 -14.75 -10.31 -18.06
CA GLY A 51 -16.15 -10.43 -18.46
C GLY A 51 -17.08 -9.41 -17.81
N ALA A 52 -18.34 -9.81 -17.62
CA ALA A 52 -19.36 -9.06 -16.88
C ALA A 52 -19.38 -9.45 -15.39
N CYS A 53 -18.23 -9.75 -14.79
CA CYS A 53 -18.15 -10.05 -13.37
C CYS A 53 -18.44 -8.79 -12.54
N PRO A 54 -19.43 -8.80 -11.64
CA PRO A 54 -19.78 -7.64 -10.84
C PRO A 54 -18.63 -7.19 -9.92
N ASP A 55 -17.90 -8.13 -9.31
CA ASP A 55 -16.77 -7.81 -8.43
C ASP A 55 -15.63 -7.11 -9.19
N CYS A 56 -15.34 -7.55 -10.41
CA CYS A 56 -14.38 -6.86 -11.27
C CYS A 56 -14.83 -5.44 -11.62
N ALA A 57 -16.12 -5.25 -11.89
CA ALA A 57 -16.67 -3.93 -12.21
C ALA A 57 -16.56 -2.97 -11.01
N GLU A 58 -16.86 -3.45 -9.81
CA GLU A 58 -16.69 -2.68 -8.58
C GLU A 58 -15.23 -2.28 -8.33
N LEU A 59 -14.27 -3.19 -8.56
CA LEU A 59 -12.85 -2.87 -8.45
C LEU A 59 -12.42 -1.81 -9.47
N VAL A 60 -12.93 -1.86 -10.71
CA VAL A 60 -12.66 -0.82 -11.72
C VAL A 60 -13.25 0.53 -11.30
N ALA A 61 -14.47 0.55 -10.74
CA ALA A 61 -15.10 1.76 -10.24
C ALA A 61 -14.35 2.35 -9.02
N ALA A 62 -13.92 1.50 -8.08
CA ALA A 62 -13.09 1.88 -6.94
C ALA A 62 -11.75 2.48 -7.39
N ARG A 63 -11.08 1.85 -8.36
CA ARG A 63 -9.84 2.34 -8.95
C ARG A 63 -9.99 3.71 -9.61
N SER A 64 -11.09 3.92 -10.34
CA SER A 64 -11.38 5.24 -10.95
C SER A 64 -11.60 6.32 -9.91
N ARG A 65 -12.30 6.01 -8.79
CA ARG A 65 -12.46 6.94 -7.66
C ARG A 65 -11.13 7.24 -6.97
N ALA A 66 -10.27 6.24 -6.78
CA ALA A 66 -8.94 6.43 -6.20
C ALA A 66 -8.07 7.36 -7.05
N ARG A 67 -8.10 7.21 -8.38
CA ARG A 67 -7.44 8.15 -9.30
C ARG A 67 -7.94 9.57 -9.15
N ALA A 68 -9.25 9.76 -9.11
CA ALA A 68 -9.85 11.09 -8.96
C ALA A 68 -9.42 11.77 -7.66
N ARG A 69 -9.12 10.99 -6.60
CA ARG A 69 -8.61 11.47 -5.31
C ARG A 69 -7.09 11.60 -5.24
N GLY A 70 -6.35 11.14 -6.27
CA GLY A 70 -4.89 11.11 -6.26
C GLY A 70 -4.27 9.98 -5.42
N ASP A 71 -5.07 9.04 -4.93
CA ASP A 71 -4.60 7.92 -4.12
C ASP A 71 -3.98 6.82 -4.99
N ARG A 72 -2.67 6.92 -5.24
CA ARG A 72 -1.93 5.97 -6.06
C ARG A 72 -1.72 4.61 -5.38
N SER A 73 -1.76 4.56 -4.04
CA SER A 73 -1.66 3.29 -3.31
C SER A 73 -2.91 2.46 -3.55
N ALA A 74 -4.10 3.04 -3.36
CA ALA A 74 -5.36 2.35 -3.60
C ALA A 74 -5.54 1.94 -5.08
N VAL A 75 -5.03 2.72 -6.03
CA VAL A 75 -4.98 2.32 -7.46
C VAL A 75 -4.14 1.04 -7.64
N SER A 76 -2.98 0.96 -6.98
CA SER A 76 -2.11 -0.22 -7.03
C SER A 76 -2.81 -1.44 -6.41
N ASP A 77 -3.46 -1.28 -5.25
CA ASP A 77 -4.18 -2.36 -4.58
C ASP A 77 -5.32 -2.91 -5.45
N CYS A 78 -6.10 -2.04 -6.08
CA CYS A 78 -7.15 -2.46 -7.02
C CYS A 78 -6.56 -3.26 -8.19
N ASN A 79 -5.38 -2.89 -8.69
CA ASN A 79 -4.71 -3.61 -9.78
C ASN A 79 -4.24 -5.00 -9.34
N VAL A 80 -3.73 -5.13 -8.12
CA VAL A 80 -3.36 -6.43 -7.55
C VAL A 80 -4.60 -7.33 -7.40
N LEU A 81 -5.71 -6.78 -6.88
CA LEU A 81 -6.96 -7.51 -6.69
C LEU A 81 -7.56 -8.00 -8.02
N LEU A 82 -7.59 -7.14 -9.05
CA LEU A 82 -8.05 -7.53 -10.39
C LEU A 82 -7.23 -8.68 -10.98
N ARG A 83 -5.91 -8.68 -10.80
CA ARG A 83 -5.03 -9.77 -11.26
C ARG A 83 -5.28 -11.07 -10.52
N ARG A 84 -5.50 -11.01 -9.20
CA ARG A 84 -5.78 -12.18 -8.37
C ARG A 84 -7.16 -12.78 -8.66
N HIS A 85 -8.18 -11.93 -8.75
CA HIS A 85 -9.56 -12.37 -9.00
C HIS A 85 -9.68 -13.10 -10.35
N ARG A 86 -8.98 -12.62 -11.39
CA ARG A 86 -8.90 -13.31 -12.70
C ARG A 86 -8.41 -14.76 -12.61
N GLN A 87 -7.47 -15.06 -11.71
CA GLN A 87 -6.87 -16.38 -11.58
C GLN A 87 -7.78 -17.38 -10.86
N GLY A 88 -8.85 -16.92 -10.20
CA GLY A 88 -9.70 -17.76 -9.37
C GLY A 88 -11.12 -17.25 -9.27
N HIS A 89 -11.75 -16.91 -10.42
CA HIS A 89 -13.17 -16.52 -10.49
C HIS A 89 -14.04 -17.48 -9.69
N ARG A 90 -14.41 -17.05 -8.49
CA ARG A 90 -15.34 -17.66 -7.56
C ARG A 90 -16.13 -16.55 -6.90
#